data_AF-A0A972EPJ7-F1
#
_entry.id   AF-A0A972EPJ7-F1
#
_cell.length_a   1.000
_cell.length_b   1.000
_cell.length_c   1.000
_cell.angle_alpha   90.00
_cell.angle_beta   90.00
_cell.angle_gamma   90.00
#
_symmetry.space_group_name_H-M   'P 1'
#
loop_
_entity.id
_entity.type
_entity.pdbx_description
1 polymer ?
#
loop_
_entity_poly.entity_id
_entity_poly.type
_entity_poly.pdbx_seq_one_letter_code
_entity_poly.pdbx_strand_id
1 'polypeptide(L)'
;SLGFDPDKPLVVATGGGLGANTINQALISAGPELLNNGVQIYHITGKDFFHDAKRKKPDFPEYQMVGFVYSGMSRVLAAADIVVSRASATTIQELAGLAKAAILIPARQLSDQQENARIYQETDSAVVLSDDDIAESDQLIDTIMRLIRHDETRSQMARQLHRFARPQAAGEIARMIWEVMK
;
A
#
# COMPACT_ATOMS: atom_id res chain seq x y z
N SER A 1 -8.05 -7.59 -17.39
CA SER A 1 -8.61 -7.45 -16.04
C SER A 1 -7.64 -8.12 -15.06
N LEU A 2 -7.59 -7.74 -13.77
CA LEU A 2 -6.76 -8.42 -12.75
C LEU A 2 -7.39 -9.73 -12.25
N GLY A 3 -8.63 -10.03 -12.67
CA GLY A 3 -9.33 -11.27 -12.29
C GLY A 3 -9.96 -11.22 -10.89
N PHE A 4 -10.07 -10.04 -10.29
CA PHE A 4 -10.82 -9.80 -9.06
C PHE A 4 -12.28 -9.43 -9.36
N ASP A 5 -13.12 -9.61 -8.37
CA ASP A 5 -14.55 -9.35 -8.41
C ASP A 5 -14.76 -7.85 -8.10
N PRO A 6 -15.28 -7.04 -9.04
CA PRO A 6 -15.40 -5.60 -8.84
C PRO A 6 -16.38 -5.22 -7.71
N ASP A 7 -17.25 -6.14 -7.27
CA ASP A 7 -18.22 -5.90 -6.20
C ASP A 7 -17.65 -6.23 -4.81
N LYS A 8 -16.40 -6.71 -4.73
CA LYS A 8 -15.71 -7.04 -3.48
C LYS A 8 -14.51 -6.12 -3.22
N PRO A 9 -14.22 -5.79 -1.96
CA PRO A 9 -13.11 -4.93 -1.63
C PRO A 9 -11.76 -5.60 -1.93
N LEU A 10 -10.88 -4.88 -2.61
CA LEU A 10 -9.53 -5.33 -2.96
C LEU A 10 -8.46 -4.60 -2.13
N VAL A 11 -7.69 -5.38 -1.37
CA VAL A 11 -6.48 -4.92 -0.69
C VAL A 11 -5.25 -5.28 -1.54
N VAL A 12 -4.46 -4.26 -1.89
CA VAL A 12 -3.13 -4.46 -2.48
C VAL A 12 -2.08 -4.24 -1.40
N ALA A 13 -1.15 -5.17 -1.25
CA ALA A 13 -0.06 -5.05 -0.28
C ALA A 13 1.30 -5.16 -0.96
N THR A 14 2.22 -4.25 -0.63
CA THR A 14 3.59 -4.29 -1.16
C THR A 14 4.62 -3.69 -0.22
N GLY A 15 5.75 -4.39 -0.04
CA GLY A 15 6.93 -3.85 0.64
C GLY A 15 7.85 -3.00 -0.25
N GLY A 16 7.47 -2.75 -1.52
CA GLY A 16 8.38 -2.25 -2.55
C GLY A 16 9.06 -3.39 -3.32
N GLY A 17 10.00 -3.04 -4.21
CA GLY A 17 10.54 -4.00 -5.18
C GLY A 17 11.39 -5.14 -4.59
N LEU A 18 12.16 -4.85 -3.54
CA LEU A 18 12.88 -5.86 -2.76
C LEU A 18 11.96 -6.59 -1.78
N GLY A 19 10.89 -5.91 -1.33
CA GLY A 19 9.88 -6.44 -0.42
C GLY A 19 10.13 -6.09 1.03
N ALA A 20 9.17 -6.47 1.88
CA ALA A 20 9.22 -6.24 3.32
C ALA A 20 8.71 -7.49 4.04
N ASN A 21 9.62 -8.27 4.62
CA ASN A 21 9.28 -9.55 5.25
C ASN A 21 8.21 -9.41 6.34
N THR A 22 8.26 -8.35 7.14
CA THR A 22 7.26 -8.07 8.19
C THR A 22 5.86 -7.88 7.61
N ILE A 23 5.71 -7.05 6.58
CA ILE A 23 4.44 -6.87 5.84
C ILE A 23 3.98 -8.20 5.24
N ASN A 24 4.90 -8.96 4.63
CA ASN A 24 4.57 -10.22 3.99
C ASN A 24 4.01 -11.23 5.00
N GLN A 25 4.65 -11.36 6.16
CA GLN A 25 4.21 -12.26 7.24
C GLN A 25 2.89 -11.81 7.84
N ALA A 26 2.75 -10.51 8.13
CA ALA A 26 1.52 -9.94 8.67
C ALA A 26 0.33 -10.19 7.73
N LEU A 27 0.50 -9.95 6.42
CA LEU A 27 -0.58 -10.16 5.44
C LEU A 27 -0.90 -11.65 5.20
N ILE A 28 0.10 -12.53 5.28
CA ILE A 28 -0.14 -13.98 5.22
C ILE A 28 -0.95 -14.43 6.44
N SER A 29 -0.61 -13.94 7.63
CA SER A 29 -1.31 -14.24 8.88
C SER A 29 -2.74 -13.68 8.90
N ALA A 30 -2.90 -12.44 8.46
CA ALA A 30 -4.21 -11.76 8.37
C ALA A 30 -5.10 -12.32 7.26
N GLY A 31 -4.51 -12.94 6.24
CA GLY A 31 -5.19 -13.37 5.02
C GLY A 31 -6.48 -14.15 5.27
N PRO A 32 -6.46 -15.29 6.00
CA PRO A 32 -7.65 -16.10 6.22
C PRO A 32 -8.85 -15.33 6.79
N GLU A 33 -8.62 -14.44 7.76
CA GLU A 33 -9.69 -13.65 8.36
C GLU A 33 -10.28 -12.64 7.36
N LEU A 34 -9.42 -11.90 6.66
CA LEU A 34 -9.84 -10.93 5.65
C LEU A 34 -10.64 -11.62 4.51
N LEU A 35 -10.13 -12.74 4.02
CA LEU A 35 -10.76 -13.52 2.94
C LEU A 35 -12.13 -14.06 3.35
N ASN A 36 -12.25 -14.58 4.57
CA ASN A 36 -13.53 -15.04 5.12
C ASN A 36 -14.55 -13.91 5.29
N ASN A 37 -14.08 -12.66 5.40
CA ASN A 37 -14.92 -11.47 5.42
C ASN A 37 -15.19 -10.88 4.01
N GLY A 38 -14.91 -11.65 2.94
CA GLY A 38 -15.20 -11.27 1.56
C GLY A 38 -14.19 -10.31 0.93
N VAL A 39 -13.03 -10.11 1.57
CA VAL A 39 -11.95 -9.27 1.05
C VAL A 39 -11.10 -10.04 0.05
N GLN A 40 -10.67 -9.38 -1.02
CA GLN A 40 -9.72 -9.92 -1.99
C GLN A 40 -8.34 -9.33 -1.74
N ILE A 41 -7.28 -10.12 -1.97
CA ILE A 41 -5.90 -9.72 -1.68
C ILE A 41 -5.02 -9.90 -2.92
N TYR A 42 -4.34 -8.83 -3.31
CA TYR A 42 -3.21 -8.89 -4.24
C TYR A 42 -1.91 -8.57 -3.51
N HIS A 43 -1.13 -9.61 -3.24
CA HIS A 43 0.09 -9.52 -2.44
C HIS A 43 1.35 -9.49 -3.32
N ILE A 44 2.05 -8.37 -3.31
CA ILE A 44 3.33 -8.16 -4.00
C ILE A 44 4.46 -8.29 -2.98
N THR A 45 5.06 -9.48 -2.88
CA THR A 45 5.96 -9.83 -1.78
C THR A 45 7.34 -9.17 -1.86
N GLY A 46 7.72 -8.68 -3.04
CA GLY A 46 9.10 -8.39 -3.40
C GLY A 46 9.84 -9.65 -3.87
N LYS A 47 10.86 -9.42 -4.70
CA LYS A 47 11.61 -10.50 -5.37
C LYS A 47 12.29 -11.44 -4.37
N ASP A 48 12.84 -10.88 -3.31
CA ASP A 48 13.69 -11.61 -2.36
C ASP A 48 12.89 -12.56 -1.46
N PHE A 49 11.61 -12.25 -1.22
CA PHE A 49 10.76 -13.01 -0.30
C PHE A 49 9.74 -13.92 -0.98
N PHE A 50 9.60 -13.87 -2.31
CA PHE A 50 8.51 -14.54 -3.01
C PHE A 50 8.48 -16.05 -2.78
N HIS A 51 9.62 -16.74 -2.89
CA HIS A 51 9.66 -18.18 -2.73
C HIS A 51 9.22 -18.63 -1.34
N ASP A 52 9.60 -17.89 -0.30
CA ASP A 52 9.29 -18.21 1.09
C ASP A 52 7.85 -17.86 1.44
N ALA A 53 7.39 -16.69 1.01
CA ALA A 53 6.01 -16.25 1.17
C ALA A 53 5.03 -17.20 0.46
N LYS A 54 5.36 -17.66 -0.75
CA LYS A 54 4.52 -18.58 -1.53
C LYS A 54 4.26 -19.90 -0.82
N ARG A 55 5.23 -20.44 -0.07
CA ARG A 55 5.06 -21.68 0.70
C ARG A 55 4.10 -21.54 1.88
N LYS A 56 3.87 -20.31 2.33
CA LYS A 56 3.00 -19.98 3.46
C LYS A 56 1.68 -19.31 3.03
N LYS A 57 1.47 -19.11 1.72
CA LYS A 57 0.29 -18.42 1.19
C LYS A 57 -0.99 -19.18 1.61
N PRO A 58 -2.01 -18.49 2.14
CA PRO A 58 -3.32 -19.09 2.36
C PRO A 58 -3.91 -19.65 1.05
N ASP A 59 -4.57 -20.81 1.14
CA ASP A 59 -5.20 -21.46 0.00
C ASP A 59 -6.62 -20.92 -0.22
N PHE A 60 -6.69 -19.72 -0.80
CA PHE A 60 -7.93 -19.05 -1.21
C PHE A 60 -7.78 -18.54 -2.65
N PRO A 61 -8.83 -18.67 -3.48
CA PRO A 61 -8.81 -18.16 -4.85
C PRO A 61 -8.76 -16.62 -4.89
N GLU A 62 -9.32 -15.93 -3.89
CA GLU A 62 -9.28 -14.47 -3.76
C GLU A 62 -7.93 -13.93 -3.27
N TYR A 63 -6.97 -14.80 -2.95
CA TYR A 63 -5.61 -14.41 -2.57
C TYR A 63 -4.64 -14.68 -3.71
N GLN A 64 -4.33 -13.64 -4.49
CA GLN A 64 -3.28 -13.68 -5.50
C GLN A 64 -1.95 -13.17 -4.93
N MET A 65 -0.85 -13.83 -5.29
CA MET A 65 0.48 -13.48 -4.82
C MET A 65 1.47 -13.47 -5.98
N VAL A 66 2.28 -12.41 -6.05
CA VAL A 66 3.37 -12.25 -7.02
C VAL A 66 4.62 -11.73 -6.34
N GLY A 67 5.79 -12.05 -6.91
CA GLY A 67 7.06 -11.52 -6.41
C GLY A 67 7.25 -10.04 -6.75
N PHE A 68 6.93 -9.66 -7.99
CA PHE A 68 7.13 -8.30 -8.47
C PHE A 68 6.20 -7.99 -9.65
N VAL A 69 5.77 -6.73 -9.77
CA VAL A 69 4.98 -6.23 -10.90
C VAL A 69 5.89 -5.43 -11.82
N TYR A 70 6.30 -6.05 -12.94
CA TYR A 70 7.24 -5.42 -13.90
C TYR A 70 6.60 -4.32 -14.74
N SER A 71 5.31 -4.44 -15.03
CA SER A 71 4.55 -3.46 -15.81
C SER A 71 3.13 -3.38 -15.28
N GLY A 72 2.52 -2.20 -15.38
CA GLY A 72 1.14 -1.98 -14.95
C GLY A 72 0.95 -1.86 -13.44
N MET A 73 1.98 -1.50 -12.68
CA MET A 73 1.85 -1.25 -11.23
C MET A 73 0.78 -0.19 -10.92
N SER A 74 0.75 0.89 -11.72
CA SER A 74 -0.30 1.92 -11.62
C SER A 74 -1.71 1.36 -11.78
N ARG A 75 -1.91 0.37 -12.66
CA ARG A 75 -3.20 -0.31 -12.84
C ARG A 75 -3.56 -1.19 -11.63
N VAL A 76 -2.56 -1.85 -11.04
CA VAL A 76 -2.76 -2.64 -9.81
C VAL A 76 -3.19 -1.72 -8.67
N LEU A 77 -2.46 -0.63 -8.44
CA LEU A 77 -2.80 0.36 -7.43
C LEU A 77 -4.16 1.03 -7.71
N ALA A 78 -4.47 1.32 -8.97
CA ALA A 78 -5.74 1.91 -9.38
C ALA A 78 -6.95 1.01 -9.07
N ALA A 79 -6.78 -0.32 -9.10
CA ALA A 79 -7.84 -1.27 -8.79
C ALA A 79 -8.06 -1.46 -7.28
N ALA A 80 -7.09 -1.07 -6.44
CA ALA A 80 -7.18 -1.25 -5.00
C ALA A 80 -8.20 -0.30 -4.35
N ASP A 81 -8.91 -0.80 -3.35
CA ASP A 81 -9.65 0.03 -2.39
C ASP A 81 -8.73 0.53 -1.28
N ILE A 82 -7.81 -0.33 -0.84
CA ILE A 82 -6.83 -0.03 0.21
C ILE A 82 -5.47 -0.53 -0.25
N VAL A 83 -4.43 0.29 -0.06
CA VAL A 83 -3.05 -0.11 -0.28
C VAL A 83 -2.28 -0.16 1.04
N VAL A 84 -1.70 -1.32 1.35
CA VAL A 84 -0.78 -1.52 2.47
C VAL A 84 0.65 -1.46 1.93
N SER A 85 1.46 -0.49 2.38
CA SER A 85 2.82 -0.37 1.84
C SER A 85 3.83 0.28 2.77
N ARG A 86 5.12 0.17 2.43
CA ARG A 86 6.17 0.99 3.04
C ARG A 86 5.92 2.48 2.75
N ALA A 87 6.33 3.34 3.67
CA ALA A 87 6.17 4.80 3.55
C ALA A 87 7.24 5.46 2.64
N SER A 88 7.49 4.86 1.48
CA SER A 88 8.45 5.38 0.49
C SER A 88 7.84 6.53 -0.31
N ALA A 89 8.61 7.60 -0.53
CA ALA A 89 8.13 8.81 -1.20
C ALA A 89 7.52 8.52 -2.58
N THR A 90 8.15 7.66 -3.39
CA THR A 90 7.64 7.27 -4.71
C THR A 90 6.27 6.60 -4.62
N THR A 91 6.15 5.56 -3.78
CA THR A 91 4.87 4.84 -3.59
C THR A 91 3.80 5.80 -3.12
N ILE A 92 4.09 6.65 -2.13
CA ILE A 92 3.09 7.59 -1.61
C ILE A 92 2.63 8.58 -2.68
N GLN A 93 3.53 9.07 -3.54
CA GLN A 93 3.16 9.94 -4.66
C GLN A 93 2.30 9.23 -5.72
N GLU A 94 2.54 7.95 -5.99
CA GLU A 94 1.65 7.14 -6.84
C GLU A 94 0.25 7.02 -6.22
N LEU A 95 0.17 6.72 -4.92
CA LEU A 95 -1.10 6.61 -4.18
C LEU A 95 -1.86 7.94 -4.12
N ALA A 96 -1.13 9.05 -3.92
CA ALA A 96 -1.69 10.39 -3.98
C ALA A 96 -2.25 10.69 -5.37
N GLY A 97 -1.48 10.43 -6.44
CA GLY A 97 -1.95 10.62 -7.82
C GLY A 97 -3.20 9.82 -8.16
N LEU A 98 -3.35 8.62 -7.58
CA LEU A 98 -4.47 7.72 -7.78
C LEU A 98 -5.62 7.88 -6.76
N ALA A 99 -5.50 8.82 -5.81
CA ALA A 99 -6.45 9.04 -4.71
C ALA A 99 -6.79 7.73 -3.98
N LYS A 100 -5.78 7.04 -3.45
CA LYS A 100 -5.95 5.75 -2.77
C LYS A 100 -5.95 5.90 -1.25
N ALA A 101 -6.79 5.13 -0.58
CA ALA A 101 -6.67 4.96 0.87
C ALA A 101 -5.45 4.08 1.16
N ALA A 102 -4.63 4.51 2.12
CA ALA A 102 -3.33 3.92 2.38
C ALA A 102 -3.14 3.57 3.86
N ILE A 103 -2.56 2.40 4.10
CA ILE A 103 -1.95 2.01 5.38
C ILE A 103 -0.44 1.99 5.15
N LEU A 104 0.26 2.94 5.76
CA LEU A 104 1.70 3.11 5.60
C LEU A 104 2.44 2.47 6.79
N ILE A 105 3.45 1.67 6.47
CA ILE A 105 4.26 0.95 7.46
C ILE A 105 5.72 1.38 7.27
N PRO A 106 6.17 2.48 7.89
CA PRO A 106 7.52 2.98 7.68
C PRO A 106 8.56 1.98 8.21
N ALA A 107 9.63 1.76 7.45
CA ALA A 107 10.72 0.92 7.93
C ALA A 107 11.41 1.57 9.12
N ARG A 108 11.57 0.84 10.23
CA ARG A 108 12.15 1.39 11.49
C ARG A 108 13.52 2.05 11.30
N GLN A 109 14.33 1.50 10.40
CA GLN A 109 15.71 1.93 10.17
C GLN A 109 15.83 3.14 9.22
N LEU A 110 14.73 3.57 8.59
CA LEU A 110 14.73 4.58 7.54
C LEU A 110 14.00 5.85 8.03
N SER A 111 14.77 6.84 8.46
CA SER A 111 14.25 8.10 9.02
C SER A 111 13.39 8.88 8.03
N ASP A 112 13.71 8.83 6.74
CA ASP A 112 12.92 9.42 5.67
C ASP A 112 11.51 8.80 5.57
N GLN A 113 11.39 7.49 5.77
CA GLN A 113 10.08 6.83 5.82
C GLN A 113 9.29 7.20 7.08
N GLN A 114 9.96 7.34 8.23
CA GLN A 114 9.31 7.78 9.47
C GLN A 114 8.74 9.19 9.32
N GLU A 115 9.52 10.12 8.76
CA GLU A 115 9.08 11.50 8.52
C GLU A 115 7.93 11.56 7.51
N ASN A 116 8.04 10.82 6.40
CA ASN A 116 6.94 10.72 5.44
C ASN A 116 5.67 10.23 6.13
N ALA A 117 5.71 9.08 6.81
CA ALA A 117 4.55 8.51 7.49
C ALA A 117 3.90 9.50 8.46
N ARG A 118 4.71 10.23 9.25
CA ARG A 118 4.24 11.26 10.17
C ARG A 118 3.42 12.35 9.47
N ILE A 119 3.93 12.90 8.36
CA ILE A 119 3.22 13.95 7.58
C ILE A 119 1.84 13.46 7.13
N TYR A 120 1.76 12.22 6.62
CA TYR A 120 0.50 11.68 6.11
C TYR A 120 -0.47 11.27 7.23
N GLN A 121 0.06 10.89 8.40
CA GLN A 121 -0.74 10.64 9.60
C GLN A 121 -1.35 11.93 10.18
N GLU A 122 -0.54 12.97 10.35
CA GLU A 122 -0.97 14.26 10.92
C GLU A 122 -2.02 14.99 10.05
N THR A 123 -2.17 14.57 8.79
CA THR A 123 -3.09 15.16 7.81
C THR A 123 -4.28 14.25 7.48
N ASP A 124 -4.47 13.17 8.25
CA ASP A 124 -5.50 12.14 8.04
C ASP A 124 -5.53 11.58 6.61
N SER A 125 -4.37 11.60 5.92
CA SER A 125 -4.24 11.16 4.53
C SER A 125 -3.75 9.72 4.41
N ALA A 126 -3.27 9.12 5.51
CA ALA A 126 -3.03 7.69 5.63
C ALA A 126 -3.15 7.24 7.08
N VAL A 127 -3.44 5.96 7.29
CA VAL A 127 -3.20 5.32 8.60
C VAL A 127 -1.75 4.86 8.64
N VAL A 128 -1.07 5.08 9.76
CA VAL A 128 0.30 4.59 9.96
C VAL A 128 0.29 3.50 11.02
N LEU A 129 0.92 2.38 10.70
CA LEU A 129 1.17 1.27 11.63
C LEU A 129 2.67 1.00 11.65
N SER A 130 3.24 0.72 12.81
CA SER A 130 4.63 0.30 12.93
C SER A 130 4.80 -1.17 12.52
N ASP A 131 6.06 -1.59 12.33
CA ASP A 131 6.36 -3.02 12.15
C ASP A 131 5.96 -3.85 13.40
N ASP A 132 5.90 -3.28 14.61
CA ASP A 132 5.45 -4.00 15.82
C ASP A 132 3.92 -4.16 15.81
N ASP A 133 3.19 -3.09 15.46
CA ASP A 133 1.72 -3.10 15.38
C ASP A 133 1.21 -4.22 14.47
N ILE A 134 1.87 -4.45 13.33
CA ILE A 134 1.46 -5.48 12.36
C ILE A 134 1.98 -6.88 12.69
N ALA A 135 2.99 -7.01 13.54
CA ALA A 135 3.63 -8.29 13.85
C ALA A 135 3.10 -8.91 15.15
N GLU A 136 2.69 -8.08 16.10
CA GLU A 136 2.39 -8.49 17.47
C GLU A 136 0.91 -8.31 17.84
N SER A 137 0.09 -7.77 16.94
CA SER A 137 -1.33 -7.50 17.20
C SER A 137 -2.21 -7.61 15.97
N ASP A 138 -3.53 -7.59 16.17
CA ASP A 138 -4.53 -7.62 15.09
C ASP A 138 -4.76 -6.25 14.44
N GLN A 139 -3.95 -5.23 14.77
CA GLN A 139 -4.14 -3.85 14.28
C GLN A 139 -4.20 -3.74 12.75
N LEU A 140 -3.45 -4.57 12.02
CA LEU A 140 -3.53 -4.59 10.55
C LEU A 140 -4.92 -5.04 10.09
N ILE A 141 -5.44 -6.11 10.67
CA ILE A 141 -6.77 -6.67 10.35
C ILE A 141 -7.84 -5.65 10.71
N ASP A 142 -7.80 -5.14 11.94
CA ASP A 142 -8.76 -4.15 12.45
C ASP A 142 -8.80 -2.90 11.58
N THR A 143 -7.63 -2.39 11.18
CA THR A 143 -7.53 -1.21 10.33
C THR A 143 -8.08 -1.47 8.94
N ILE A 144 -7.72 -2.58 8.30
CA ILE A 144 -8.25 -2.94 6.97
C ILE A 144 -9.78 -3.07 7.04
N MET A 145 -10.29 -3.84 8.01
CA MET A 145 -11.71 -4.08 8.17
C MET A 145 -12.49 -2.81 8.49
N ARG A 146 -11.93 -1.91 9.31
CA ARG A 146 -12.52 -0.59 9.56
C ARG A 146 -12.62 0.24 8.27
N LEU A 147 -11.56 0.29 7.47
CA LEU A 147 -11.57 1.06 6.21
C LEU A 147 -12.49 0.44 5.15
N ILE A 148 -12.68 -0.89 5.17
CA ILE A 148 -13.63 -1.56 4.28
C ILE A 148 -15.07 -1.28 4.69
N ARG A 149 -15.38 -1.29 5.99
CA ARG A 149 -16.75 -1.06 6.49
C ARG A 149 -17.19 0.41 6.45
N HIS A 150 -16.25 1.35 6.44
CA HIS A 150 -16.52 2.78 6.52
C HIS A 150 -16.06 3.52 5.26
N ASP A 151 -16.88 3.44 4.21
CA ASP A 151 -16.59 4.05 2.91
C ASP A 151 -16.31 5.57 3.00
N GLU A 152 -17.04 6.31 3.85
CA GLU A 152 -16.79 7.75 4.03
C GLU A 152 -15.39 8.01 4.60
N THR A 153 -14.96 7.24 5.59
CA THR A 153 -13.61 7.38 6.17
C THR A 153 -12.54 7.08 5.12
N ARG A 154 -12.73 6.00 4.34
CA ARG A 154 -11.83 5.61 3.26
C ARG A 154 -11.76 6.69 2.17
N SER A 155 -12.91 7.21 1.75
CA SER A 155 -13.03 8.25 0.74
C SER A 155 -12.45 9.59 1.20
N GLN A 156 -12.65 9.96 2.47
CA GLN A 156 -12.03 11.16 3.05
C GLN A 156 -10.51 11.05 3.06
N MET A 157 -9.96 9.91 3.50
CA MET A 157 -8.52 9.66 3.50
C MET A 157 -7.94 9.76 2.08
N ALA A 158 -8.56 9.09 1.11
CA ALA A 158 -8.18 9.16 -0.30
C ALA A 158 -8.15 10.61 -0.83
N ARG A 159 -9.17 11.42 -0.49
CA ARG A 159 -9.21 12.85 -0.85
C ARG A 159 -8.09 13.64 -0.21
N GLN A 160 -7.78 13.42 1.07
CA GLN A 160 -6.67 14.10 1.74
C GLN A 160 -5.33 13.72 1.12
N LEU A 161 -5.11 12.44 0.83
CA LEU A 161 -3.88 11.98 0.17
C LEU A 161 -3.72 12.60 -1.23
N HIS A 162 -4.81 12.72 -1.98
CA HIS A 162 -4.79 13.31 -3.32
C HIS A 162 -4.30 14.77 -3.34
N ARG A 163 -4.47 15.52 -2.23
CA ARG A 163 -3.97 16.90 -2.13
C ARG A 163 -2.44 17.00 -2.20
N PHE A 164 -1.74 15.90 -1.96
CA PHE A 164 -0.28 15.82 -2.08
C PHE A 164 0.19 15.43 -3.49
N ALA A 165 -0.73 15.14 -4.42
CA ALA A 165 -0.37 14.75 -5.77
C ALA A 165 0.34 15.91 -6.50
N ARG A 166 1.50 15.62 -7.09
CA ARG A 166 2.29 16.55 -7.90
C ARG A 166 2.45 16.06 -9.35
N PRO A 167 1.38 16.08 -10.18
CA PRO A 167 1.43 15.53 -11.53
C PRO A 167 2.43 16.25 -12.46
N GLN A 168 2.82 17.48 -12.13
CA GLN A 168 3.75 18.29 -12.92
C GLN A 168 5.18 18.31 -12.37
N ALA A 169 5.49 17.57 -11.29
CA ALA A 169 6.77 17.62 -10.60
C ALA A 169 7.98 17.42 -11.53
N ALA A 170 7.92 16.45 -12.44
CA ALA A 170 9.00 16.19 -13.38
C ALA A 170 9.26 17.39 -14.31
N GLY A 171 8.19 18.05 -14.78
CA GLY A 171 8.28 19.25 -15.63
C GLY A 171 8.83 20.46 -14.87
N GLU A 172 8.41 20.64 -13.62
CA GLU A 172 8.91 21.70 -12.73
C GLU A 172 10.41 21.54 -12.47
N ILE A 173 10.87 20.32 -12.16
CA ILE A 173 12.30 20.03 -11.96
C ILE A 173 13.10 20.27 -13.24
N ALA A 174 12.64 19.78 -14.38
CA ALA A 174 13.31 20.00 -15.66
C ALA A 174 13.46 21.51 -15.97
N ARG A 175 12.43 22.30 -15.65
CA ARG A 175 12.44 23.75 -15.80
C ARG A 175 13.45 24.43 -14.88
N MET A 176 13.50 24.05 -13.60
CA MET A 176 14.47 24.60 -12.64
C MET A 176 15.92 24.33 -13.08
N ILE A 177 16.21 23.10 -13.52
CA ILE A 177 17.55 22.75 -14.04
C ILE A 177 17.90 23.61 -15.26
N TRP A 178 16.96 23.75 -16.20
CA TRP A 178 17.15 24.56 -17.40
C TRP A 178 17.41 26.04 -17.10
N GLU A 179 16.75 26.62 -16.09
CA GLU A 179 16.92 28.02 -15.69
C GLU A 179 18.30 28.29 -15.06
N VAL A 180 18.87 27.34 -14.32
CA VAL A 180 20.23 27.47 -13.74
C VAL A 180 21.34 27.31 -14.79
N MET A 181 21.06 26.64 -15.91
CA MET A 181 22.02 26.45 -17.00
C MET A 181 22.14 27.67 -17.95
N LYS A 182 21.26 28.67 -17.82
CA LYS A 182 21.32 29.93 -18.58
C LYS A 182 22.19 30.96 -17.87
#